data_AF-A0A4U9HK23-F1
#
_entry.id   AF-A0A4U9HK23-F1
#
_cell.length_a   1.000
_cell.length_b   1.000
_cell.length_c   1.000
_cell.angle_alpha   90.00
_cell.angle_beta   90.00
_cell.angle_gamma   90.00
#
_symmetry.space_group_name_H-M   'P 1'
#
loop_
_entity.id
_entity.type
_entity.pdbx_description
1 polymer ?
#
loop_
_entity_poly.entity_id
_entity_poly.type
_entity_poly.pdbx_seq_one_letter_code
_entity_poly.pdbx_strand_id
1 'polypeptide(L)'
;MLESETQLSRGRLIKLYKELRGSPPPKGMLPFSTDWFMTWEHNIHSSMFYNAYCFLLKSGQCTGVEAVIKAYRLYLEQCPQQPGEPPLLALTRAWTLVRFVDSDMLQLSACSCCGGTFYHSCAPAAEQFCLQFMPTPIPRGKKT
;
A
#
# COMPACT_ATOMS: atom_id res chain seq x y z
N MET A 1 -9.24 9.04 -5.05
CA MET A 1 -9.08 7.99 -6.08
C MET A 1 -10.15 8.07 -7.16
N LEU A 2 -11.39 7.60 -6.98
CA LEU A 2 -12.32 7.53 -8.13
C LEU A 2 -12.66 8.90 -8.73
N GLU A 3 -12.88 9.92 -7.90
CA GLU A 3 -13.08 11.31 -8.36
C GLU A 3 -11.81 11.94 -8.98
N SER A 4 -10.61 11.44 -8.62
CA SER A 4 -9.34 11.98 -9.11
C SER A 4 -8.82 11.27 -10.36
N GLU A 5 -9.24 10.03 -10.59
CA GLU A 5 -8.75 9.18 -11.69
C GLU A 5 -9.80 8.98 -12.80
N THR A 6 -11.00 9.55 -12.65
CA THR A 6 -12.08 9.43 -13.65
C THR A 6 -12.71 10.79 -13.94
N GLN A 7 -13.31 10.93 -15.13
CA GLN A 7 -14.05 12.13 -15.53
C GLN A 7 -15.53 12.11 -15.08
N LEU A 8 -15.86 11.25 -14.10
CA LEU A 8 -17.23 11.08 -13.63
C LEU A 8 -17.51 12.02 -12.47
N SER A 9 -18.67 12.68 -12.49
CA SER A 9 -19.12 13.46 -11.34
C SER A 9 -19.37 12.55 -10.13
N ARG A 10 -19.22 13.11 -8.93
CA ARG A 10 -19.50 12.42 -7.66
C ARG A 10 -20.85 11.72 -7.64
N GLY A 11 -21.89 12.36 -8.18
CA GLY A 11 -23.23 11.77 -8.30
C GLY A 11 -23.26 10.52 -9.20
N ARG A 12 -22.56 10.54 -10.35
CA ARG A 12 -22.43 9.39 -11.25
C ARG A 12 -21.65 8.25 -10.60
N LEU A 13 -20.58 8.57 -9.86
CA LEU A 13 -19.80 7.58 -9.12
C LEU A 13 -20.61 6.89 -8.02
N ILE A 14 -21.40 7.65 -7.26
CA ILE A 14 -22.29 7.08 -6.23
C ILE A 14 -23.33 6.16 -6.87
N LYS A 15 -23.91 6.57 -8.01
CA LYS A 15 -24.88 5.74 -8.74
C LYS A 15 -24.24 4.45 -9.23
N LEU A 16 -23.09 4.53 -9.88
CA LEU A 16 -22.34 3.36 -10.36
C LEU A 16 -21.93 2.42 -9.22
N TYR A 17 -21.47 2.96 -8.09
CA TYR A 17 -21.12 2.14 -6.92
C TYR A 17 -22.34 1.37 -6.41
N LYS A 18 -23.51 2.02 -6.32
CA LYS A 18 -24.76 1.36 -5.91
C LYS A 18 -25.18 0.27 -6.90
N GLU A 19 -25.04 0.50 -8.20
CA GLU A 19 -25.35 -0.48 -9.24
C GLU A 19 -24.44 -1.72 -9.13
N LEU A 20 -23.16 -1.55 -8.80
CA LEU A 20 -22.20 -2.64 -8.69
C LEU A 20 -22.22 -3.36 -7.33
N ARG A 21 -22.47 -2.65 -6.24
CA ARG A 21 -22.31 -3.15 -4.85
C ARG A 21 -23.61 -3.23 -4.07
N GLY A 22 -24.74 -2.80 -4.63
CA GLY A 22 -26.07 -2.83 -4.01
C GLY A 22 -26.26 -1.89 -2.81
N SER A 23 -25.22 -1.19 -2.37
CA SER A 23 -25.21 -0.34 -1.18
C SER A 23 -24.50 0.99 -1.48
N PRO A 24 -24.77 2.08 -0.73
CA PRO A 24 -24.02 3.33 -0.90
C PRO A 24 -22.54 3.16 -0.51
N PRO A 25 -21.64 3.96 -1.09
CA PRO A 25 -20.23 3.91 -0.72
C PRO A 25 -20.05 4.31 0.75
N PRO A 26 -19.08 3.70 1.47
CA PRO A 26 -18.78 4.07 2.85
C PRO A 26 -18.42 5.55 2.94
N LYS A 27 -18.98 6.23 3.95
CA LYS A 27 -18.68 7.63 4.22
C LYS A 27 -17.40 7.68 5.05
N GLY A 28 -16.38 8.35 4.55
CA GLY A 28 -15.13 8.54 5.28
C GLY A 28 -14.03 9.04 4.37
N MET A 29 -13.11 9.82 4.93
CA MET A 29 -11.86 10.14 4.26
C MET A 29 -10.91 8.95 4.43
N LEU A 30 -10.26 8.53 3.36
CA LEU A 30 -9.03 7.74 3.47
C LEU A 30 -8.01 8.52 4.30
N PRO A 31 -7.10 7.85 5.02
CA PRO A 31 -6.19 8.53 5.93
C PRO A 31 -5.26 9.48 5.16
N PHE A 32 -5.16 10.71 5.65
CA PHE A 32 -4.19 11.72 5.20
C PHE A 32 -2.81 11.53 5.82
N SER A 33 -2.62 10.57 6.74
CA SER A 33 -1.35 10.35 7.42
C SER A 33 -0.53 9.22 6.80
N THR A 34 0.79 9.38 6.89
CA THR A 34 1.78 8.39 6.49
C THR A 34 1.93 7.24 7.50
N ASP A 35 1.37 7.40 8.71
CA ASP A 35 1.63 6.50 9.85
C ASP A 35 1.23 5.05 9.61
N TRP A 36 0.16 4.83 8.82
CA TRP A 36 -0.26 3.48 8.49
C TRP A 36 0.83 2.69 7.75
N PHE A 37 1.65 3.38 6.94
CA PHE A 37 2.75 2.76 6.20
C PHE A 37 3.97 2.46 7.08
N MET A 38 4.01 2.97 8.31
CA MET A 38 5.16 2.85 9.22
C MET A 38 5.09 1.63 10.14
N THR A 39 3.96 0.91 10.18
CA THR A 39 3.87 -0.36 10.91
C THR A 39 4.37 -1.53 10.07
N TRP A 40 5.08 -2.49 10.65
CA TRP A 40 5.76 -3.59 9.93
C TRP A 40 4.94 -4.30 8.87
N GLU A 41 3.81 -4.89 9.26
CA GLU A 41 2.99 -5.70 8.36
C GLU A 41 2.51 -4.85 7.18
N HIS A 42 2.00 -3.65 7.46
CA HIS A 42 1.58 -2.70 6.44
C HIS A 42 2.74 -2.23 5.55
N ASN A 43 3.94 -2.03 6.12
CA ASN A 43 5.13 -1.61 5.40
C ASN A 43 5.60 -2.68 4.41
N ILE A 44 5.58 -3.96 4.79
CA ILE A 44 5.91 -5.08 3.91
C ILE A 44 4.98 -5.10 2.70
N HIS A 45 3.66 -5.09 2.93
CA HIS A 45 2.67 -5.13 1.85
C HIS A 45 2.78 -3.91 0.93
N SER A 46 3.02 -2.75 1.52
CA SER A 46 3.22 -1.49 0.78
C SER A 46 4.46 -1.55 -0.09
N SER A 47 5.59 -2.00 0.46
CA SER A 47 6.87 -2.07 -0.24
C SER A 47 6.81 -3.06 -1.40
N MET A 48 6.12 -4.18 -1.19
CA MET A 48 5.90 -5.20 -2.19
C MET A 48 5.06 -4.70 -3.37
N PHE A 49 3.93 -4.04 -3.10
CA PHE A 49 3.13 -3.38 -4.12
C PHE A 49 3.96 -2.35 -4.90
N TYR A 50 4.72 -1.51 -4.20
CA TYR A 50 5.42 -0.42 -4.85
C TYR A 50 6.64 -0.86 -5.66
N ASN A 51 7.33 -1.92 -5.23
CA ASN A 51 8.37 -2.54 -6.04
C ASN A 51 7.79 -3.07 -7.37
N ALA A 52 6.60 -3.67 -7.35
CA ALA A 52 5.89 -4.06 -8.57
C ALA A 52 5.50 -2.85 -9.43
N TYR A 53 5.04 -1.76 -8.79
CA TYR A 53 4.74 -0.50 -9.47
C TYR A 53 5.97 0.12 -10.15
N CYS A 54 7.10 0.23 -9.45
CA CYS A 54 8.36 0.71 -10.02
C CYS A 54 8.85 -0.17 -11.17
N PHE A 55 8.71 -1.50 -11.06
CA PHE A 55 9.06 -2.42 -12.14
C PHE A 55 8.22 -2.15 -13.40
N LEU A 56 6.91 -1.95 -13.25
CA LEU A 56 6.01 -1.64 -14.38
C LEU A 56 6.26 -0.26 -14.99
N LEU A 57 6.68 0.72 -14.20
CA LEU A 57 7.09 2.03 -14.73
C LEU A 57 8.40 1.92 -15.52
N LYS A 58 9.38 1.16 -15.02
CA LYS A 58 10.68 0.95 -15.67
C LYS A 58 10.57 0.18 -16.98
N SER A 59 9.59 -0.70 -17.13
CA SER A 59 9.35 -1.42 -18.38
C SER A 59 8.77 -0.52 -19.50
N GLY A 60 8.29 0.68 -19.16
CA GLY A 60 7.77 1.66 -20.12
C GLY A 60 6.41 1.30 -20.74
N GLN A 61 5.79 0.21 -20.33
CA GLN A 61 4.54 -0.29 -20.92
C GLN A 61 3.27 0.25 -20.26
N CYS A 62 3.39 0.84 -19.07
CA CYS A 62 2.24 1.28 -18.26
C CYS A 62 2.56 2.63 -17.60
N THR A 63 1.57 3.53 -17.53
CA THR A 63 1.72 4.83 -16.85
C THR A 63 0.50 5.16 -15.99
N GLY A 64 0.67 6.08 -15.04
CA GLY A 64 -0.43 6.61 -14.21
C GLY A 64 -1.23 5.52 -13.49
N VAL A 65 -2.56 5.61 -13.55
CA VAL A 65 -3.49 4.68 -12.88
C VAL A 65 -3.42 3.26 -13.42
N GLU A 66 -3.05 3.06 -14.69
CA GLU A 66 -2.93 1.72 -15.28
C GLU A 66 -1.80 0.94 -14.61
N ALA A 67 -0.66 1.59 -14.38
CA ALA A 67 0.46 1.01 -13.65
C ALA A 67 0.06 0.69 -12.20
N VAL A 68 -0.73 1.54 -11.54
CA VAL A 68 -1.26 1.27 -10.18
C VAL A 68 -2.15 0.03 -10.17
N ILE A 69 -3.08 -0.10 -11.11
CA ILE A 69 -4.00 -1.25 -11.17
C ILE A 69 -3.24 -2.55 -11.45
N LYS A 70 -2.31 -2.54 -12.41
CA LYS A 70 -1.49 -3.72 -12.74
C LYS A 70 -0.58 -4.13 -11.59
N ALA A 71 0.10 -3.17 -10.96
CA ALA A 71 0.93 -3.42 -9.77
C ALA A 71 0.09 -4.00 -8.62
N TYR A 72 -1.12 -3.48 -8.41
CA TYR A 72 -2.02 -3.98 -7.37
C TYR A 72 -2.49 -5.42 -7.63
N ARG A 73 -2.71 -5.79 -8.90
CA ARG A 73 -3.01 -7.19 -9.26
C ARG A 73 -1.84 -8.12 -8.93
N LEU A 74 -0.62 -7.74 -9.30
CA LEU A 74 0.60 -8.51 -8.95
C LEU A 74 0.76 -8.64 -7.43
N TYR A 75 0.47 -7.58 -6.68
CA TYR A 75 0.46 -7.62 -5.22
C TYR A 75 -0.56 -8.64 -4.67
N LEU A 76 -1.78 -8.69 -5.20
CA LEU A 76 -2.79 -9.66 -4.75
C LEU A 76 -2.39 -11.11 -5.08
N GLU A 77 -1.71 -11.33 -6.21
CA GLU A 77 -1.20 -12.65 -6.59
C GLU A 77 -0.10 -13.14 -5.64
N GLN A 78 0.80 -12.24 -5.24
CA GLN A 78 1.94 -12.58 -4.41
C GLN A 78 1.63 -12.54 -2.91
N CYS A 79 0.58 -11.83 -2.48
CA CYS A 79 -0.01 -11.86 -1.14
C CYS A 79 -1.43 -12.44 -1.18
N PRO A 80 -1.58 -13.77 -1.35
CA PRO A 80 -2.89 -14.40 -1.33
C PRO A 80 -3.57 -14.18 0.01
N GLN A 81 -4.83 -13.75 -0.02
CA GLN A 81 -5.64 -13.51 1.17
C GLN A 81 -6.34 -14.80 1.61
N GLN A 82 -6.66 -14.88 2.89
CA GLN A 82 -7.52 -15.95 3.38
C GLN A 82 -8.93 -15.81 2.77
N PRO A 83 -9.64 -16.92 2.51
CA PRO A 83 -10.99 -16.87 1.99
C PRO A 83 -11.91 -16.04 2.90
N GLY A 84 -12.52 -14.99 2.34
CA GLY A 84 -13.46 -14.11 3.06
C GLY A 84 -12.84 -12.89 3.73
N GLU A 85 -11.50 -12.76 3.74
CA GLU A 85 -10.82 -11.60 4.29
C GLU A 85 -10.41 -10.59 3.21
N PRO A 86 -10.58 -9.28 3.45
CA PRO A 86 -10.12 -8.25 2.52
C PRO A 86 -8.58 -8.15 2.55
N PRO A 87 -7.96 -7.70 1.44
CA PRO A 87 -6.51 -7.48 1.42
C PRO A 87 -6.08 -6.44 2.44
N LEU A 88 -5.01 -6.75 3.18
CA LEU A 88 -4.41 -5.86 4.18
C LEU A 88 -4.10 -4.47 3.60
N LEU A 89 -3.43 -4.43 2.45
CA LEU A 89 -3.31 -3.23 1.62
C LEU A 89 -4.49 -3.16 0.64
N ALA A 90 -5.41 -2.23 0.88
CA ALA A 90 -6.49 -1.93 -0.05
C ALA A 90 -6.01 -1.09 -1.25
N LEU A 91 -6.66 -1.24 -2.41
CA LEU A 91 -6.32 -0.52 -3.66
C LEU A 91 -6.26 1.00 -3.48
N THR A 92 -7.24 1.57 -2.79
CA THR A 92 -7.28 3.01 -2.51
C THR A 92 -6.07 3.48 -1.71
N ARG A 93 -5.59 2.66 -0.78
CA ARG A 93 -4.42 2.96 0.04
C ARG A 93 -3.11 2.76 -0.74
N ALA A 94 -3.04 1.75 -1.59
CA ALA A 94 -1.94 1.57 -2.54
C ALA A 94 -1.81 2.76 -3.51
N TRP A 95 -2.95 3.29 -3.99
CA TRP A 95 -2.97 4.52 -4.77
C TRP A 95 -2.50 5.74 -3.96
N THR A 96 -2.94 5.90 -2.70
CA THR A 96 -2.47 6.99 -1.83
C THR A 96 -0.96 6.92 -1.60
N LEU A 97 -0.41 5.72 -1.43
CA LEU A 97 1.02 5.51 -1.27
C LEU A 97 1.83 6.10 -2.43
N VAL A 98 1.40 5.85 -3.67
CA VAL A 98 2.02 6.45 -4.86
C VAL A 98 2.00 7.97 -4.77
N ARG A 99 0.86 8.57 -4.39
CA ARG A 99 0.74 10.02 -4.23
C ARG A 99 1.65 10.59 -3.13
N PHE A 100 1.84 9.86 -2.03
CA PHE A 100 2.75 10.28 -0.97
C PHE A 100 4.21 10.21 -1.40
N VAL A 101 4.60 9.21 -2.18
CA VAL A 101 5.97 9.14 -2.73
C VAL A 101 6.19 10.22 -3.79
N ASP A 102 5.22 10.43 -4.69
CA ASP A 102 5.29 11.48 -5.71
C ASP A 102 5.34 12.90 -5.12
N SER A 103 4.87 13.07 -3.87
CA SER A 103 4.89 14.33 -3.13
C SER A 103 6.06 14.44 -2.14
N ASP A 104 7.05 13.54 -2.22
CA ASP A 104 8.21 13.46 -1.30
C ASP A 104 7.87 13.31 0.19
N MET A 105 6.64 12.89 0.52
CA MET A 105 6.22 12.63 1.90
C MET A 105 6.71 11.28 2.43
N LEU A 106 6.96 10.34 1.53
CA LEU A 106 7.49 9.01 1.82
C LEU A 106 8.67 8.71 0.90
N GLN A 107 9.75 8.20 1.49
CA GLN A 107 10.92 7.76 0.75
C GLN A 107 11.21 6.28 1.00
N LEU A 108 11.83 5.64 0.02
CA LEU A 108 12.26 4.26 0.10
C LEU A 108 13.74 4.19 0.46
N SER A 109 14.06 3.40 1.48
CA SER A 109 15.43 3.13 1.91
C SER A 109 15.69 1.62 1.92
N ALA A 110 16.86 1.21 1.47
CA ALA A 110 17.29 -0.18 1.56
C ALA A 110 17.73 -0.50 3.00
N CYS A 111 17.23 -1.60 3.57
CA CYS A 111 17.70 -2.09 4.86
C CYS A 111 19.12 -2.63 4.73
N SER A 112 20.04 -2.15 5.58
CA SER A 112 21.43 -2.60 5.66
C SER A 112 21.58 -4.07 6.10
N CYS A 113 20.58 -4.65 6.76
CA CYS A 113 20.63 -6.03 7.27
C CYS A 113 20.12 -7.07 6.26
N CYS A 114 18.98 -6.83 5.60
CA CYS A 114 18.38 -7.81 4.68
C CYS A 114 18.43 -7.40 3.20
N GLY A 115 18.86 -6.18 2.88
CA GLY A 115 18.87 -5.64 1.51
C GLY A 115 17.49 -5.29 0.94
N GLY A 116 16.39 -5.54 1.68
CA GLY A 116 15.04 -5.20 1.26
C GLY A 116 14.76 -3.68 1.32
N THR A 117 13.93 -3.18 0.42
CA THR A 117 13.58 -1.74 0.36
C THR A 117 12.27 -1.48 1.10
N PHE A 118 12.27 -0.52 2.03
CA PHE A 118 11.15 -0.20 2.91
C PHE A 118 10.87 1.31 3.00
N TYR A 119 9.66 1.70 3.44
CA TYR A 119 9.27 3.11 3.58
C TYR A 119 9.71 3.75 4.89
N HIS A 120 10.13 5.01 4.80
CA HIS A 120 10.53 5.86 5.92
C HIS A 120 9.96 7.29 5.75
N SER A 121 9.59 7.95 6.86
CA SER A 121 9.18 9.36 6.87
C SER A 121 10.41 10.27 6.93
N CYS A 122 10.39 11.40 6.22
CA CYS A 122 11.54 12.30 6.08
C CYS A 122 12.07 12.85 7.44
N ALA A 123 13.07 12.18 8.04
CA ALA A 123 14.04 12.64 9.07
C ALA A 123 15.05 11.49 9.37
N PRO A 124 16.33 11.72 9.72
CA PRO A 124 17.40 10.75 9.46
C PRO A 124 17.46 9.60 10.49
N ALA A 125 17.33 8.35 10.04
CA ALA A 125 17.88 7.17 10.73
C ALA A 125 17.76 5.92 9.83
N ALA A 126 18.55 5.86 8.75
CA ALA A 126 18.57 4.69 7.86
C ALA A 126 19.21 3.42 8.49
N GLU A 127 19.69 3.49 9.73
CA GLU A 127 20.59 2.45 10.29
C GLU A 127 19.90 1.37 11.14
N GLN A 128 18.62 1.50 11.52
CA GLN A 128 17.97 0.54 12.45
C GLN A 128 16.62 -0.04 11.99
N PHE A 129 16.32 0.04 10.68
CA PHE A 129 14.99 -0.34 10.19
C PHE A 129 14.71 -1.85 10.29
N CYS A 130 15.66 -2.77 10.16
CA CYS A 130 15.30 -4.20 10.28
C CYS A 130 14.94 -4.65 11.71
N LEU A 131 15.44 -3.99 12.77
CA LEU A 131 15.21 -4.41 14.16
C LEU A 131 13.90 -3.90 14.75
N GLN A 132 13.40 -2.74 14.31
CA GLN A 132 12.18 -2.12 14.84
C GLN A 132 10.89 -2.80 14.34
N PHE A 133 11.07 -3.82 13.52
CA PHE A 133 10.13 -4.21 12.49
C PHE A 133 10.04 -5.73 12.42
N MET A 134 11.10 -6.49 12.73
CA MET A 134 10.97 -7.90 13.08
C MET A 134 9.90 -8.10 14.18
N PRO A 135 8.98 -9.07 14.05
CA PRO A 135 8.10 -9.42 15.15
C PRO A 135 8.98 -9.78 16.35
N THR A 136 8.70 -9.20 17.52
CA THR A 136 9.41 -9.56 18.75
C THR A 136 9.35 -11.09 18.90
N PRO A 137 10.46 -11.74 19.28
CA PRO A 137 10.45 -13.19 19.46
C PRO A 137 9.35 -13.53 20.46
N ILE A 138 8.38 -14.33 20.02
CA ILE A 138 7.32 -14.88 20.88
C ILE A 138 8.03 -15.50 22.08
N PRO A 139 7.76 -15.07 23.33
CA PRO A 139 8.38 -15.70 24.48
C PRO A 139 8.01 -17.17 24.44
N ARG A 140 9.00 -18.06 24.26
CA ARG A 140 8.77 -19.50 24.37
C ARG A 140 8.14 -19.73 25.74
N GLY A 141 6.89 -20.16 25.74
CA GLY A 141 6.18 -20.54 26.95
C GLY A 141 7.08 -21.44 27.79
N LYS A 142 7.23 -21.10 29.07
CA LYS A 142 7.81 -22.00 30.06
C LYS A 142 6.98 -23.28 30.02
N LYS A 143 7.56 -24.36 29.49
CA LYS A 143 7.05 -25.70 29.72
C LYS A 143 7.24 -25.98 31.21
N THR A 144 6.17 -25.87 31.97
CA THR A 144 5.99 -26.59 33.24
C THR A 144 5.34 -27.93 32.95
#